data_AF-A0A949Z728-F1
#
_entry.id   AF-A0A949Z728-F1
#
_cell.length_a   1.000
_cell.length_b   1.000
_cell.length_c   1.000
_cell.angle_alpha   90.00
_cell.angle_beta   90.00
_cell.angle_gamma   90.00
#
_symmetry.space_group_name_H-M   'P 1'
#
loop_
_entity.id
_entity.type
_entity.pdbx_description
1 polymer ?
#
loop_
_entity_poly.entity_id
_entity_poly.type
_entity_poly.pdbx_seq_one_letter_code
_entity_poly.pdbx_strand_id
1 'polypeptide(L)'
;MEFVTQLGELRDRRAALPGAVGLVPTMGALHQGHAALVEQARRECAHVVVTIFVNPLQFGPSEDFTRYPRRMEEDRELLEGLGVDIVFAPEATEMFPQPPDIIVEPAALGRYFEGDRRPGHFRGVATVVLKLLNAVQPEHAYFGQKDAQQLAIIQRLALDLNIATKIHACATVREADGLALSSRNVYLSETERHAAPNLVAALREVVTRLGEGESDVTRVLAGARQRLAPLREDYLGVVDPAKFEPLRTAPPGTTLVAIGAAFAGATRLIDNLTVQTPAEREMVKR
;
A
#
# COMPACT_ATOMS: atom_id res chain seq x y z
N MET A 1 -22.82 3.01 -12.40
CA MET A 1 -22.17 2.25 -11.33
C MET A 1 -23.13 1.18 -10.83
N GLU A 2 -22.76 -0.09 -10.99
CA GLU A 2 -23.46 -1.24 -10.44
C GLU A 2 -22.82 -1.63 -9.10
N PHE A 3 -23.64 -2.06 -8.15
CA PHE A 3 -23.17 -2.49 -6.83
C PHE A 3 -23.46 -3.98 -6.67
N VAL A 4 -22.42 -4.77 -6.48
CA VAL A 4 -22.48 -6.24 -6.52
C VAL A 4 -21.88 -6.81 -5.24
N THR A 5 -22.50 -7.84 -4.68
CA THR A 5 -22.05 -8.48 -3.43
C THR A 5 -21.70 -9.95 -3.59
N GLN A 6 -22.05 -10.57 -4.73
CA GLN A 6 -21.86 -12.00 -5.00
C GLN A 6 -20.84 -12.22 -6.13
N LEU A 7 -20.00 -13.25 -6.01
CA LEU A 7 -18.95 -13.56 -6.99
C LEU A 7 -19.52 -13.97 -8.35
N GLY A 8 -20.65 -14.68 -8.36
CA GLY A 8 -21.33 -15.07 -9.60
C GLY A 8 -21.73 -13.85 -10.41
N GLU A 9 -22.46 -12.91 -9.77
CA GLU A 9 -22.88 -11.68 -10.42
C GLU A 9 -21.68 -10.82 -10.85
N LEU A 10 -20.63 -10.72 -10.03
CA LEU A 10 -19.42 -9.97 -10.40
C LEU A 10 -18.82 -10.50 -11.70
N ARG A 11 -18.71 -11.82 -11.84
CA ARG A 11 -18.16 -12.46 -13.03
C ARG A 11 -19.03 -12.23 -14.25
N ASP A 12 -20.34 -12.35 -14.09
CA ASP A 12 -21.30 -12.12 -15.19
C ASP A 12 -21.24 -10.67 -15.68
N ARG A 13 -21.22 -9.69 -14.75
CA ARG A 13 -21.09 -8.27 -15.10
C ARG A 13 -19.74 -7.97 -15.74
N ARG A 14 -18.64 -8.48 -15.17
CA ARG A 14 -17.31 -8.29 -15.73
C ARG A 14 -17.16 -8.86 -17.14
N ALA A 15 -17.73 -10.03 -17.41
CA ALA A 15 -17.69 -10.68 -18.72
C ALA A 15 -18.49 -9.91 -19.78
N ALA A 16 -19.49 -9.14 -19.37
CA ALA A 16 -20.26 -8.27 -20.26
C ALA A 16 -19.56 -6.95 -20.61
N LEU A 17 -18.48 -6.57 -19.90
CA LEU A 17 -17.73 -5.33 -20.14
C LEU A 17 -16.70 -5.52 -21.27
N PRO A 18 -16.80 -4.80 -22.40
CA PRO A 18 -15.82 -4.85 -23.47
C PRO A 18 -14.57 -4.02 -23.15
N GLY A 19 -13.43 -4.39 -23.72
CA GLY A 19 -12.19 -3.61 -23.60
C GLY A 19 -11.50 -3.77 -22.24
N ALA A 20 -10.50 -2.92 -22.01
CA ALA A 20 -9.64 -3.01 -20.82
C ALA A 20 -10.35 -2.57 -19.54
N VAL A 21 -10.15 -3.35 -18.48
CA VAL A 21 -10.70 -3.15 -17.15
C VAL A 21 -9.59 -2.90 -16.14
N GLY A 22 -9.75 -1.79 -15.41
CA GLY A 22 -8.93 -1.42 -14.27
C GLY A 22 -9.55 -1.88 -12.97
N LEU A 23 -8.78 -2.59 -12.14
CA LEU A 23 -9.18 -2.97 -10.79
C LEU A 23 -8.50 -2.07 -9.74
N VAL A 24 -9.26 -1.54 -8.80
CA VAL A 24 -8.75 -0.85 -7.61
C VAL A 24 -9.22 -1.61 -6.36
N PRO A 25 -8.37 -2.48 -5.77
CA PRO A 25 -8.73 -3.19 -4.55
C PRO A 25 -8.65 -2.26 -3.33
N THR A 26 -9.71 -2.17 -2.54
CA THR A 26 -9.75 -1.36 -1.30
C THR A 26 -10.43 -2.10 -0.15
N MET A 27 -10.28 -1.56 1.05
CA MET A 27 -11.04 -1.98 2.24
C MET A 27 -12.18 -1.02 2.60
N GLY A 28 -12.53 -0.07 1.73
CA GLY A 28 -13.48 1.02 2.04
C GLY A 28 -12.90 2.12 2.93
N ALA A 29 -13.77 2.98 3.44
CA ALA A 29 -13.41 4.25 4.10
C ALA A 29 -12.46 5.06 3.22
N LEU A 30 -12.95 5.33 2.01
CA LEU A 30 -12.20 5.90 0.92
C LEU A 30 -11.82 7.35 1.21
N HIS A 31 -10.76 7.78 0.54
CA HIS A 31 -10.19 9.11 0.68
C HIS A 31 -9.50 9.50 -0.63
N GLN A 32 -8.97 10.72 -0.72
CA GLN A 32 -8.35 11.22 -1.96
C GLN A 32 -7.20 10.36 -2.49
N GLY A 33 -6.48 9.65 -1.60
CA GLY A 33 -5.53 8.62 -2.01
C GLY A 33 -6.15 7.48 -2.84
N HIS A 34 -7.35 7.00 -2.48
CA HIS A 34 -8.08 5.99 -3.26
C HIS A 34 -8.70 6.60 -4.52
N ALA A 35 -9.23 7.82 -4.43
CA ALA A 35 -9.76 8.55 -5.59
C ALA A 35 -8.71 8.67 -6.70
N ALA A 36 -7.46 9.01 -6.36
CA ALA A 36 -6.36 9.07 -7.32
C ALA A 36 -6.07 7.72 -8.02
N LEU A 37 -6.26 6.58 -7.35
CA LEU A 37 -6.14 5.26 -7.97
C LEU A 37 -7.25 5.05 -9.02
N VAL A 38 -8.48 5.40 -8.66
CA VAL A 38 -9.65 5.29 -9.54
C VAL A 38 -9.52 6.22 -10.74
N GLU A 39 -9.07 7.46 -10.54
CA GLU A 39 -8.81 8.42 -11.62
C GLU A 39 -7.74 7.91 -12.59
N GLN A 40 -6.64 7.33 -12.07
CA GLN A 40 -5.61 6.74 -12.90
C GLN A 40 -6.18 5.55 -13.71
N ALA A 41 -6.93 4.67 -13.05
CA ALA A 41 -7.60 3.54 -13.71
C ALA A 41 -8.58 4.00 -14.78
N ARG A 42 -9.28 5.11 -14.56
CA ARG A 42 -10.22 5.69 -15.51
C ARG A 42 -9.57 6.32 -16.73
N ARG A 43 -8.36 6.86 -16.58
CA ARG A 43 -7.58 7.39 -17.71
C ARG A 43 -7.03 6.30 -18.62
N GLU A 44 -6.74 5.12 -18.07
CA GLU A 44 -6.07 4.03 -18.78
C GLU A 44 -7.00 2.90 -19.24
N CYS A 45 -8.18 2.75 -18.63
CA CYS A 45 -9.08 1.63 -18.88
C CYS A 45 -10.50 2.09 -19.29
N ALA A 46 -11.12 1.32 -20.17
CA ALA A 46 -12.51 1.53 -20.60
C ALA A 46 -13.49 1.38 -19.43
N HIS A 47 -13.26 0.38 -18.57
CA HIS A 47 -14.07 0.16 -17.37
C HIS A 47 -13.22 0.10 -16.10
N VAL A 48 -13.80 0.48 -14.97
CA VAL A 48 -13.18 0.45 -13.64
C VAL A 48 -14.06 -0.33 -12.68
N VAL A 49 -13.44 -1.31 -12.04
CA VAL A 49 -14.00 -2.10 -10.94
C VAL A 49 -13.28 -1.70 -9.67
N VAL A 50 -14.03 -1.34 -8.64
CA VAL A 50 -13.51 -1.08 -7.29
C VAL A 50 -14.01 -2.15 -6.36
N THR A 51 -13.14 -2.70 -5.51
CA THR A 51 -13.59 -3.62 -4.45
C THR A 51 -13.58 -2.91 -3.12
N ILE A 52 -14.61 -3.12 -2.31
CA ILE A 52 -14.67 -2.67 -0.92
C ILE A 52 -14.81 -3.92 -0.05
N PHE A 53 -13.70 -4.39 0.49
CA PHE A 53 -13.70 -5.61 1.30
C PHE A 53 -12.69 -5.52 2.45
N VAL A 54 -13.20 -5.44 3.68
CA VAL A 54 -12.38 -5.53 4.89
C VAL A 54 -12.01 -6.99 5.12
N ASN A 55 -10.89 -7.42 4.52
CA ASN A 55 -10.42 -8.80 4.55
C ASN A 55 -10.06 -9.24 5.98
N PRO A 56 -10.72 -10.23 6.60
CA PRO A 56 -10.37 -10.68 7.94
C PRO A 56 -8.99 -11.35 8.03
N LEU A 57 -8.50 -11.98 6.96
CA LEU A 57 -7.24 -12.74 6.98
C LEU A 57 -5.99 -11.89 7.18
N GLN A 58 -6.08 -10.58 6.91
CA GLN A 58 -4.96 -9.66 7.03
C GLN A 58 -4.95 -8.87 8.35
N PHE A 59 -5.83 -9.21 9.29
CA PHE A 59 -5.86 -8.60 10.63
C PHE A 59 -5.41 -9.61 11.69
N GLY A 60 -4.45 -9.19 12.53
CA GLY A 60 -4.07 -9.95 13.72
C GLY A 60 -5.11 -9.84 14.85
N PRO A 61 -5.04 -10.71 15.88
CA PRO A 61 -6.00 -10.71 17.00
C PRO A 61 -6.11 -9.40 17.77
N SER A 62 -5.01 -8.63 17.84
CA SER A 62 -4.93 -7.34 18.53
C SER A 62 -5.10 -6.14 17.58
N GLU A 63 -5.42 -6.38 16.31
CA GLU A 63 -5.60 -5.31 15.32
C GLU A 63 -7.03 -4.80 15.26
N ASP A 64 -7.23 -3.71 14.52
CA ASP A 64 -8.44 -2.92 14.54
C ASP A 64 -9.59 -3.45 13.67
N PHE A 65 -9.68 -4.76 13.39
CA PHE A 65 -10.69 -5.33 12.48
C PHE A 65 -12.14 -4.92 12.80
N THR A 66 -12.52 -4.99 14.08
CA THR A 66 -13.87 -4.62 14.54
C THR A 66 -14.10 -3.12 14.51
N ARG A 67 -13.03 -2.33 14.70
CA ARG A 67 -13.05 -0.86 14.74
C ARG A 67 -12.76 -0.21 13.39
N TYR A 68 -12.41 -0.99 12.37
CA TYR A 68 -12.06 -0.48 11.05
C TYR A 68 -13.27 0.30 10.49
N PRO A 69 -13.06 1.52 9.96
CA PRO A 69 -14.15 2.37 9.54
C PRO A 69 -14.89 1.73 8.36
N ARG A 70 -16.22 1.70 8.44
CA ARG A 70 -17.12 1.23 7.37
C ARG A 70 -18.08 2.37 7.08
N ARG A 71 -17.92 3.03 5.93
CA ARG A 71 -18.66 4.23 5.52
C ARG A 71 -19.21 4.03 4.11
N MET A 72 -20.04 3.00 3.94
CA MET A 72 -20.43 2.52 2.61
C MET A 72 -21.15 3.58 1.79
N GLU A 73 -21.99 4.40 2.42
CA GLU A 73 -22.69 5.51 1.77
C GLU A 73 -21.72 6.57 1.26
N GLU A 74 -20.78 7.03 2.09
CA GLU A 74 -19.74 8.01 1.69
C GLU A 74 -18.83 7.44 0.60
N ASP A 75 -18.45 6.16 0.71
CA ASP A 75 -17.64 5.46 -0.29
C ASP A 75 -18.37 5.41 -1.63
N ARG A 76 -19.68 5.11 -1.61
CA ARG A 76 -20.51 5.04 -2.82
C ARG A 76 -20.61 6.39 -3.51
N GLU A 77 -20.91 7.46 -2.78
CA GLU A 77 -21.00 8.81 -3.33
C GLU A 77 -19.70 9.24 -4.03
N LEU A 78 -18.56 8.97 -3.40
CA LEU A 78 -17.25 9.25 -3.99
C LEU A 78 -17.03 8.48 -5.30
N LEU A 79 -17.33 7.17 -5.31
CA LEU A 79 -17.11 6.33 -6.49
C LEU A 79 -18.06 6.64 -7.64
N GLU A 80 -19.30 7.06 -7.35
CA GLU A 80 -20.24 7.55 -8.37
C GLU A 80 -19.68 8.80 -9.07
N GLY A 81 -19.14 9.75 -8.30
CA GLY A 81 -18.51 10.97 -8.84
C GLY A 81 -17.26 10.71 -9.70
N LEU A 82 -16.60 9.56 -9.52
CA LEU A 82 -15.40 9.16 -10.26
C LEU A 82 -15.70 8.28 -11.48
N GLY A 83 -16.96 7.96 -11.74
CA GLY A 83 -17.38 7.19 -12.91
C GLY A 83 -16.97 5.71 -12.86
N VAL A 84 -17.06 5.09 -11.69
CA VAL A 84 -16.84 3.65 -11.51
C VAL A 84 -17.97 2.83 -12.15
N ASP A 85 -17.62 1.75 -12.84
CA ASP A 85 -18.59 0.88 -13.50
C ASP A 85 -19.18 -0.13 -12.52
N ILE A 86 -18.34 -0.83 -11.75
CA ILE A 86 -18.76 -1.85 -10.78
C ILE A 86 -18.08 -1.62 -9.44
N VAL A 87 -18.86 -1.64 -8.36
CA VAL A 87 -18.38 -1.77 -6.99
C VAL A 87 -18.67 -3.17 -6.50
N PHE A 88 -17.64 -3.93 -6.18
CA PHE A 88 -17.77 -5.25 -5.57
C PHE A 88 -17.54 -5.16 -4.06
N ALA A 89 -18.60 -5.33 -3.28
CA ALA A 89 -18.56 -5.25 -1.82
C ALA A 89 -19.13 -6.52 -1.19
N PRO A 90 -18.40 -7.64 -1.24
CA PRO A 90 -18.87 -8.91 -0.71
C PRO A 90 -18.82 -8.95 0.82
N GLU A 91 -19.68 -9.79 1.39
CA GLU A 91 -19.52 -10.24 2.77
C GLU A 91 -18.34 -11.21 2.91
N ALA A 92 -17.81 -11.33 4.13
CA ALA A 92 -16.69 -12.24 4.40
C ALA A 92 -17.01 -13.71 4.08
N THR A 93 -18.27 -14.13 4.27
CA THR A 93 -18.74 -15.49 3.96
C THR A 93 -18.79 -15.79 2.47
N GLU A 94 -18.95 -14.77 1.61
CA GLU A 94 -18.89 -14.94 0.16
C GLU A 94 -17.43 -15.15 -0.30
N MET A 95 -16.50 -14.40 0.29
CA MET A 95 -15.07 -14.54 -0.02
C MET A 95 -14.47 -15.81 0.61
N PHE A 96 -14.91 -16.17 1.81
CA PHE A 96 -14.40 -17.26 2.62
C PHE A 96 -15.57 -18.04 3.26
N PRO A 97 -16.27 -18.90 2.49
CA PRO A 97 -17.38 -19.70 3.03
C PRO A 97 -16.91 -20.70 4.09
N GLN A 98 -15.63 -21.06 4.04
CA GLN A 98 -14.92 -21.84 5.03
C GLN A 98 -13.51 -21.23 5.23
N PRO A 99 -12.83 -21.53 6.34
CA PRO A 99 -11.41 -21.21 6.48
C PRO A 99 -10.61 -21.76 5.29
N PRO A 100 -9.73 -20.96 4.65
CA PRO A 100 -9.01 -21.42 3.47
C PRO A 100 -7.93 -22.43 3.84
N ASP A 101 -7.99 -23.62 3.25
CA ASP A 101 -6.91 -24.62 3.33
C ASP A 101 -5.71 -24.26 2.43
N ILE A 102 -5.97 -23.47 1.38
CA ILE A 102 -4.94 -22.98 0.45
C ILE A 102 -4.73 -21.48 0.67
N ILE A 103 -3.49 -21.13 0.98
CA ILE A 103 -3.05 -19.77 1.27
C ILE A 103 -1.81 -19.42 0.45
N VAL A 104 -1.63 -18.13 0.18
CA VAL A 104 -0.45 -17.61 -0.50
C VAL A 104 0.49 -17.01 0.54
N GLU A 105 1.74 -17.46 0.58
CA GLU A 105 2.75 -17.03 1.56
C GLU A 105 3.87 -16.20 0.90
N PRO A 106 3.96 -14.89 1.19
CA PRO A 106 5.05 -14.03 0.73
C PRO A 106 6.34 -14.26 1.52
N ALA A 107 7.03 -15.37 1.26
CA ALA A 107 8.18 -15.87 2.03
C ALA A 107 9.19 -14.80 2.52
N ALA A 108 10.14 -14.38 1.68
CA ALA A 108 11.20 -13.43 2.10
C ALA A 108 10.66 -11.99 2.18
N LEU A 109 9.79 -11.60 1.24
CA LEU A 109 9.25 -10.24 1.16
C LEU A 109 8.38 -9.85 2.35
N GLY A 110 7.73 -10.82 3.00
CA GLY A 110 6.88 -10.62 4.17
C GLY A 110 7.61 -10.81 5.50
N ARG A 111 8.94 -10.91 5.54
CA ARG A 111 9.69 -11.22 6.77
C ARG A 111 9.99 -9.98 7.64
N TYR A 112 10.28 -8.85 7.03
CA TYR A 112 10.76 -7.65 7.72
C TYR A 112 9.67 -6.57 7.82
N PHE A 113 9.92 -5.52 8.61
CA PHE A 113 9.08 -4.32 8.71
C PHE A 113 7.62 -4.66 9.05
N GLU A 114 6.66 -4.33 8.18
CA GLU A 114 5.24 -4.66 8.44
C GLU A 114 5.02 -6.16 8.65
N GLY A 115 5.81 -7.00 7.98
CA GLY A 115 5.70 -8.44 8.10
C GLY A 115 6.11 -8.99 9.47
N ASP A 116 7.15 -8.39 10.06
CA ASP A 116 7.59 -8.69 11.44
C ASP A 116 6.58 -8.15 12.46
N ARG A 117 6.09 -6.92 12.25
CA ARG A 117 5.14 -6.27 13.16
C ARG A 117 3.75 -6.87 13.11
N ARG A 118 3.36 -7.46 11.99
CA ARG A 118 2.02 -7.99 11.73
C ARG A 118 2.11 -9.41 11.16
N PRO A 119 2.50 -10.42 11.97
CA PRO A 119 2.67 -11.79 11.50
C PRO A 119 1.40 -12.31 10.80
N GLY A 120 1.56 -12.84 9.59
CA GLY A 120 0.45 -13.34 8.77
C GLY A 120 -0.31 -12.27 7.97
N HIS A 121 -0.06 -10.97 8.20
CA HIS A 121 -0.72 -9.88 7.47
C HIS A 121 -0.59 -10.04 5.95
N PHE A 122 0.65 -10.18 5.47
CA PHE A 122 0.90 -10.29 4.03
C PHE A 122 0.44 -11.60 3.41
N ARG A 123 0.35 -12.69 4.17
CA ARG A 123 -0.33 -13.91 3.74
C ARG A 123 -1.80 -13.64 3.47
N GLY A 124 -2.47 -12.93 4.38
CA GLY A 124 -3.85 -12.49 4.21
C GLY A 124 -4.04 -11.59 2.98
N VAL A 125 -3.15 -10.62 2.79
CA VAL A 125 -3.15 -9.70 1.64
C VAL A 125 -2.93 -10.44 0.32
N ALA A 126 -1.88 -11.26 0.21
CA ALA A 126 -1.57 -12.00 -1.02
C ALA A 126 -2.70 -12.97 -1.39
N THR A 127 -3.29 -13.64 -0.38
CA THR A 127 -4.41 -14.57 -0.58
C THR A 127 -5.65 -13.84 -1.11
N VAL A 128 -6.05 -12.72 -0.50
CA VAL A 128 -7.24 -11.99 -0.95
C VAL A 128 -7.02 -11.32 -2.31
N VAL A 129 -5.84 -10.74 -2.56
CA VAL A 129 -5.53 -10.11 -3.85
C VAL A 129 -5.53 -11.15 -4.96
N LEU A 130 -4.95 -12.34 -4.76
CA LEU A 130 -5.03 -13.43 -5.74
C LEU A 130 -6.49 -13.81 -6.04
N LYS A 131 -7.35 -13.91 -5.02
CA LYS A 131 -8.78 -14.19 -5.22
C LYS A 131 -9.48 -13.10 -6.02
N LEU A 132 -9.21 -11.83 -5.72
CA LEU A 132 -9.80 -10.69 -6.43
C LEU A 132 -9.33 -10.63 -7.90
N LEU A 133 -8.05 -10.84 -8.17
CA LEU A 133 -7.51 -10.90 -9.53
C LEU A 133 -8.15 -12.03 -10.34
N ASN A 134 -8.37 -13.20 -9.74
CA ASN A 134 -9.08 -14.31 -10.39
C ASN A 134 -10.59 -14.06 -10.58
N ALA A 135 -11.22 -13.34 -9.65
CA ALA A 135 -12.64 -13.03 -9.72
C ALA A 135 -12.95 -11.96 -10.77
N VAL A 136 -12.14 -10.91 -10.84
CA VAL A 136 -12.33 -9.75 -11.72
C VAL A 136 -11.62 -9.92 -13.06
N GLN A 137 -10.55 -10.71 -13.14
CA GLN A 137 -9.70 -10.86 -14.34
C GLN A 137 -9.43 -9.51 -15.05
N PRO A 138 -8.86 -8.51 -14.34
CA PRO A 138 -8.61 -7.21 -14.93
C PRO A 138 -7.34 -7.24 -15.77
N GLU A 139 -7.27 -6.41 -16.81
CA GLU A 139 -6.04 -6.19 -17.56
C GLU A 139 -5.05 -5.33 -16.75
N HIS A 140 -5.56 -4.41 -15.92
CA HIS A 140 -4.77 -3.48 -15.09
C HIS A 140 -5.25 -3.51 -13.64
N ALA A 141 -4.35 -3.49 -12.66
CA ALA A 141 -4.70 -3.29 -11.25
C ALA A 141 -3.82 -2.22 -10.60
N TYR A 142 -4.43 -1.34 -9.80
CA TYR A 142 -3.79 -0.12 -9.29
C TYR A 142 -3.64 -0.18 -7.76
N PHE A 143 -2.41 0.04 -7.30
CA PHE A 143 -2.06 0.01 -5.88
C PHE A 143 -1.23 1.24 -5.51
N GLY A 144 -1.47 1.77 -4.31
CA GLY A 144 -0.74 2.93 -3.81
C GLY A 144 0.67 2.60 -3.37
N GLN A 145 1.65 3.45 -3.73
CA GLN A 145 3.04 3.34 -3.30
C GLN A 145 3.23 3.52 -1.79
N LYS A 146 2.26 4.13 -1.09
CA LYS A 146 2.29 4.31 0.36
C LYS A 146 2.52 2.98 1.10
N ASP A 147 1.89 1.91 0.62
CA ASP A 147 2.06 0.56 1.14
C ASP A 147 3.15 -0.18 0.34
N ALA A 148 4.39 0.36 0.33
CA ALA A 148 5.46 -0.11 -0.56
C ALA A 148 5.75 -1.62 -0.47
N GLN A 149 5.74 -2.18 0.75
CA GLN A 149 5.97 -3.61 0.94
C GLN A 149 4.82 -4.46 0.38
N GLN A 150 3.57 -4.01 0.54
CA GLN A 150 2.42 -4.64 -0.10
C GLN A 150 2.56 -4.60 -1.62
N LEU A 151 2.86 -3.43 -2.19
CA LEU A 151 3.02 -3.26 -3.63
C LEU A 151 4.08 -4.22 -4.19
N ALA A 152 5.26 -4.31 -3.56
CA ALA A 152 6.31 -5.22 -3.99
C ALA A 152 5.90 -6.70 -3.90
N ILE A 153 5.17 -7.07 -2.85
CA ILE A 153 4.60 -8.42 -2.71
C ILE A 153 3.59 -8.70 -3.83
N ILE A 154 2.70 -7.78 -4.16
CA ILE A 154 1.71 -7.97 -5.23
C ILE A 154 2.36 -8.00 -6.62
N GLN A 155 3.39 -7.19 -6.87
CA GLN A 155 4.17 -7.26 -8.10
C GLN A 155 4.89 -8.62 -8.23
N ARG A 156 5.50 -9.10 -7.13
CA ARG A 156 6.14 -10.43 -7.11
C ARG A 156 5.11 -11.56 -7.25
N LEU A 157 3.94 -11.44 -6.62
CA LEU A 157 2.82 -12.38 -6.76
C LEU A 157 2.42 -12.53 -8.23
N ALA A 158 2.24 -11.41 -8.94
CA ALA A 158 1.86 -11.43 -10.34
C ALA A 158 2.94 -12.06 -11.21
N LEU A 159 4.21 -11.73 -10.96
CA LEU A 159 5.34 -12.30 -11.68
C LEU A 159 5.49 -13.81 -11.45
N ASP A 160 5.57 -14.24 -10.19
CA ASP A 160 5.90 -15.63 -9.83
C ASP A 160 4.77 -16.61 -10.20
N LEU A 161 3.51 -16.14 -10.15
CA LEU A 161 2.34 -16.96 -10.48
C LEU A 161 1.86 -16.76 -11.93
N ASN A 162 2.61 -16.04 -12.76
CA ASN A 162 2.27 -15.75 -14.16
C ASN A 162 0.87 -15.13 -14.34
N ILE A 163 0.50 -14.21 -13.43
CA ILE A 163 -0.77 -13.50 -13.51
C ILE A 163 -0.67 -12.46 -14.62
N ALA A 164 -1.61 -12.51 -15.58
CA ALA A 164 -1.59 -11.64 -16.76
C ALA A 164 -1.85 -10.16 -16.45
N THR A 165 -2.51 -9.86 -15.31
CA THR A 165 -2.83 -8.50 -14.89
C THR A 165 -1.57 -7.65 -14.70
N LYS A 166 -1.52 -6.48 -15.34
CA LYS A 166 -0.46 -5.48 -15.11
C LYS A 166 -0.69 -4.75 -13.79
N ILE A 167 0.29 -4.81 -12.89
CA ILE A 167 0.25 -4.12 -11.59
C ILE A 167 0.86 -2.72 -11.71
N HIS A 168 0.07 -1.69 -11.41
CA HIS A 168 0.47 -0.28 -11.47
C HIS A 168 0.72 0.29 -10.09
N ALA A 169 1.84 0.98 -9.97
CA ALA A 169 2.25 1.71 -8.77
C ALA A 169 1.81 3.17 -8.88
N CYS A 170 0.88 3.60 -8.04
CA CYS A 170 0.38 4.97 -8.03
C CYS A 170 1.04 5.77 -6.90
N ALA A 171 1.43 7.01 -7.20
CA ALA A 171 2.11 7.87 -6.26
C ALA A 171 1.32 8.07 -4.95
N THR A 172 2.02 8.12 -3.82
CA THR A 172 1.43 8.44 -2.53
C THR A 172 0.83 9.85 -2.56
N VAL A 173 -0.47 9.96 -2.38
CA VAL A 173 -1.16 11.25 -2.20
C VAL A 173 -0.91 11.76 -0.78
N ARG A 174 -0.59 13.04 -0.67
CA ARG A 174 -0.19 13.68 0.58
C ARG A 174 -1.02 14.94 0.85
N GLU A 175 -1.17 15.27 2.12
CA GLU A 175 -1.66 16.57 2.56
C GLU A 175 -0.59 17.66 2.27
N ALA A 176 -0.97 18.94 2.41
CA ALA A 176 -0.10 20.07 2.06
C ALA A 176 1.21 20.10 2.86
N ASP A 177 1.20 19.60 4.09
CA ASP A 177 2.38 19.48 4.96
C ASP A 177 3.21 18.20 4.70
N GLY A 178 2.77 17.35 3.76
CA GLY A 178 3.46 16.14 3.34
C GLY A 178 2.99 14.86 4.02
N LEU A 179 2.06 14.92 4.98
CA LEU A 179 1.50 13.72 5.61
C LEU A 179 0.84 12.83 4.54
N ALA A 180 1.22 11.55 4.48
CA ALA A 180 0.57 10.60 3.59
C ALA A 180 -0.91 10.38 3.99
N LEU A 181 -1.81 10.43 3.02
CA LEU A 181 -3.24 10.21 3.28
C LEU A 181 -3.50 8.77 3.74
N SER A 182 -4.38 8.64 4.73
CA SER A 182 -4.75 7.36 5.34
C SER A 182 -6.15 7.43 5.92
N SER A 183 -6.92 6.34 5.80
CA SER A 183 -8.19 6.19 6.52
C SER A 183 -8.01 6.31 8.04
N ARG A 184 -6.82 5.96 8.54
CA ARG A 184 -6.45 6.06 9.96
C ARG A 184 -6.08 7.47 10.43
N ASN A 185 -5.91 8.46 9.54
CA ASN A 185 -5.59 9.84 9.96
C ASN A 185 -6.73 10.47 10.78
N VAL A 186 -7.97 9.99 10.62
CA VAL A 186 -9.14 10.42 11.39
C VAL A 186 -9.02 10.16 12.90
N TYR A 187 -8.12 9.27 13.31
CA TYR A 187 -7.90 8.94 14.72
C TYR A 187 -6.91 9.88 15.42
N LEU A 188 -6.24 10.76 14.67
CA LEU A 188 -5.27 11.69 15.22
C LEU A 188 -5.99 12.83 15.95
N SER A 189 -5.62 13.07 17.21
CA SER A 189 -5.89 14.35 17.86
C SER A 189 -5.16 15.49 17.15
N GLU A 190 -5.52 16.74 17.45
CA GLU A 190 -4.87 17.92 16.85
C GLU A 190 -3.36 17.93 17.08
N THR A 191 -2.91 17.61 18.30
CA THR A 191 -1.48 17.53 18.65
C THR A 191 -0.76 16.41 17.90
N GLU A 192 -1.37 15.22 17.82
CA GLU A 192 -0.81 14.08 17.09
C GLU A 192 -0.76 14.37 15.58
N ARG A 193 -1.80 15.02 15.04
CA ARG A 193 -1.85 15.42 13.63
C ARG A 193 -0.75 16.43 13.32
N HIS A 194 -0.51 17.40 14.19
CA HIS A 194 0.59 18.36 14.00
C HIS A 194 1.98 17.70 14.00
N ALA A 195 2.16 16.63 14.77
CA ALA A 195 3.41 15.87 14.82
C ALA A 195 3.56 14.85 13.67
N ALA A 196 2.47 14.40 13.05
CA ALA A 196 2.48 13.33 12.04
C ALA A 196 3.43 13.56 10.84
N PRO A 197 3.61 14.80 10.30
CA PRO A 197 4.58 15.07 9.23
C PRO A 197 6.05 14.79 9.60
N ASN A 198 6.39 14.60 10.88
CA ASN A 198 7.75 14.30 11.30
C ASN A 198 8.25 12.95 10.75
N LEU A 199 7.36 12.01 10.43
CA LEU A 199 7.72 10.76 9.76
C LEU A 199 8.27 11.03 8.35
N VAL A 200 7.57 11.83 7.53
CA VAL A 200 8.06 12.16 6.18
C VAL A 200 9.30 13.05 6.25
N ALA A 201 9.44 13.89 7.27
CA ALA A 201 10.65 14.69 7.49
C ALA A 201 11.88 13.80 7.75
N ALA A 202 11.75 12.77 8.58
CA ALA A 202 12.80 11.78 8.82
C ALA A 202 13.17 11.04 7.53
N LEU A 203 12.17 10.59 6.75
CA LEU A 203 12.41 9.90 5.47
C LEU A 203 13.10 10.81 4.44
N ARG A 204 12.73 12.09 4.37
CA ARG A 204 13.40 13.07 3.49
C ARG A 204 14.86 13.27 3.88
N GLU A 205 15.20 13.23 5.17
CA GLU A 205 16.60 13.29 5.61
C GLU A 205 17.38 12.06 5.11
N VAL A 206 16.78 10.86 5.17
CA VAL A 206 17.39 9.64 4.60
C VAL A 206 17.61 9.79 3.10
N VAL A 207 16.59 10.22 2.36
CA VAL A 207 16.66 10.42 0.90
C VAL A 207 17.78 11.41 0.55
N THR A 208 17.86 12.53 1.27
CA THR A 208 18.84 13.59 1.02
C THR A 208 20.25 13.06 1.23
N ARG A 209 20.55 12.47 2.39
CA ARG A 209 21.91 12.02 2.72
C ARG A 209 22.42 10.92 1.79
N LEU A 210 21.56 9.95 1.46
CA LEU A 210 21.91 8.89 0.51
C LEU A 210 22.05 9.42 -0.92
N GLY A 211 21.21 10.37 -1.33
CA GLY A 211 21.31 11.03 -2.63
C GLY A 211 22.57 11.90 -2.77
N GLU A 212 23.10 12.40 -1.66
CA GLU A 212 24.38 13.12 -1.60
C GLU A 212 25.61 12.21 -1.62
N GLY A 213 25.43 10.89 -1.49
CA GLY A 213 26.48 9.89 -1.60
C GLY A 213 26.95 9.28 -0.28
N GLU A 214 26.31 9.57 0.86
CA GLU A 214 26.57 8.83 2.10
C GLU A 214 26.14 7.36 1.89
N SER A 215 27.05 6.41 2.06
CA SER A 215 26.77 5.00 1.85
C SER A 215 26.45 4.24 3.14
N ASP A 216 26.83 4.77 4.31
CA ASP A 216 26.53 4.14 5.61
C ASP A 216 25.08 4.41 6.01
N VAL A 217 24.21 3.45 5.69
CA VAL A 217 22.77 3.53 6.00
C VAL A 217 22.54 3.59 7.51
N THR A 218 23.37 2.94 8.32
CA THR A 218 23.22 2.94 9.78
C THR A 218 23.40 4.35 10.33
N ARG A 219 24.43 5.06 9.85
CA ARG A 219 24.71 6.46 10.21
C ARG A 219 23.63 7.42 9.69
N VAL A 220 23.09 7.16 8.50
CA VAL A 220 21.99 7.96 7.94
C VAL A 220 20.73 7.83 8.79
N LEU A 221 20.33 6.61 9.12
CA LEU A 221 19.15 6.33 9.94
C LEU A 221 19.28 6.91 11.35
N ALA A 222 20.48 6.88 11.95
CA ALA A 222 20.72 7.48 13.26
C ALA A 222 20.46 9.00 13.28
N GLY A 223 20.80 9.72 12.21
CA GLY A 223 20.47 11.14 12.06
C GLY A 223 18.97 11.36 11.88
N ALA A 224 18.37 10.64 10.94
CA ALA A 224 16.95 10.78 10.60
C ALA A 224 16.02 10.50 11.80
N ARG A 225 16.39 9.61 12.71
CA ARG A 225 15.63 9.34 13.95
C ARG A 225 15.41 10.57 14.82
N GLN A 226 16.33 11.55 14.78
CA GLN A 226 16.19 12.78 15.55
C GLN A 226 15.01 13.63 15.07
N ARG A 227 14.57 13.45 13.81
CA ARG A 227 13.41 14.14 13.24
C ARG A 227 12.08 13.54 13.66
N LEU A 228 12.05 12.29 14.16
CA LEU A 228 10.80 11.60 14.46
C LEU A 228 10.09 12.17 15.68
N ALA A 229 10.81 12.69 16.68
CA ALA A 229 10.21 13.18 17.91
C ALA A 229 9.12 14.24 17.62
N PRO A 230 7.94 14.18 18.27
CA PRO A 230 7.58 13.33 19.42
C PRO A 230 7.01 11.95 19.04
N LEU A 231 7.02 11.55 17.77
CA LEU A 231 6.54 10.24 17.35
C LEU A 231 7.41 9.14 17.96
N ARG A 232 6.77 8.05 18.39
CA ARG A 232 7.48 6.86 18.86
C ARG A 232 7.80 5.96 17.68
N GLU A 233 9.08 5.82 17.33
CA GLU A 233 9.53 4.92 16.25
C GLU A 233 9.01 3.50 16.48
N ASP A 234 8.49 2.90 15.41
CA ASP A 234 8.28 1.45 15.33
C ASP A 234 9.41 0.79 14.54
N TYR A 235 9.69 1.34 13.35
CA TYR A 235 10.90 1.05 12.60
C TYR A 235 11.24 2.21 11.64
N LEU A 236 12.51 2.29 11.27
CA LEU A 236 13.02 3.11 10.16
C LEU A 236 14.14 2.34 9.46
N GLY A 237 14.07 2.22 8.14
CA GLY A 237 15.02 1.42 7.37
C GLY A 237 15.14 1.85 5.91
N VAL A 238 16.10 1.22 5.22
CA VAL A 238 16.31 1.35 3.78
C VAL A 238 16.38 -0.05 3.20
N VAL A 239 15.71 -0.25 2.07
CA VAL A 239 15.62 -1.55 1.40
C VAL A 239 15.87 -1.45 -0.09
N ASP A 240 16.28 -2.57 -0.67
CA ASP A 240 16.11 -2.84 -2.10
C ASP A 240 14.61 -3.16 -2.35
N PRO A 241 13.92 -2.43 -3.26
CA PRO A 241 12.49 -2.63 -3.51
C PRO A 241 12.14 -4.03 -4.07
N ALA A 242 13.09 -4.79 -4.62
CA ALA A 242 12.86 -6.13 -5.13
C ALA A 242 13.00 -7.23 -4.07
N LYS A 243 13.66 -6.94 -2.94
CA LYS A 243 13.99 -7.92 -1.88
C LYS A 243 13.39 -7.58 -0.52
N PHE A 244 13.18 -6.30 -0.21
CA PHE A 244 12.70 -5.82 1.09
C PHE A 244 13.56 -6.25 2.30
N GLU A 245 14.82 -6.60 2.07
CA GLU A 245 15.80 -6.86 3.12
C GLU A 245 16.42 -5.53 3.58
N PRO A 246 16.59 -5.32 4.90
CA PRO A 246 17.23 -4.11 5.43
C PRO A 246 18.69 -4.01 4.98
N LEU A 247 19.06 -2.85 4.42
CA LEU A 247 20.42 -2.56 4.00
C LEU A 247 21.21 -1.88 5.11
N ARG A 248 22.48 -2.27 5.24
CA ARG A 248 23.48 -1.57 6.08
C ARG A 248 24.35 -0.59 5.30
N THR A 249 24.49 -0.84 4.00
CA THR A 249 25.25 -0.02 3.05
C THR A 249 24.40 0.21 1.82
N ALA A 250 24.36 1.45 1.33
CA ALA A 250 23.64 1.82 0.11
C ALA A 250 24.56 1.61 -1.11
N PRO A 251 24.20 0.72 -2.06
CA PRO A 251 24.99 0.53 -3.27
C PRO A 251 24.91 1.78 -4.17
N PRO A 252 26.00 2.17 -4.86
CA PRO A 252 25.99 3.31 -5.76
C PRO A 252 25.15 3.04 -7.01
N GLY A 253 24.56 4.10 -7.58
CA GLY A 253 23.77 4.03 -8.82
C GLY A 253 22.49 3.19 -8.74
N THR A 254 21.94 2.97 -7.55
CA THR A 254 20.76 2.12 -7.33
C THR A 254 19.55 2.89 -6.84
N THR A 255 18.37 2.39 -7.19
CA THR A 255 17.10 2.85 -6.65
C THR A 255 16.77 2.05 -5.39
N LEU A 256 16.63 2.73 -4.26
CA LEU A 256 16.31 2.17 -2.95
C LEU A 256 14.99 2.75 -2.43
N VAL A 257 14.45 2.16 -1.36
CA VAL A 257 13.28 2.69 -0.66
C VAL A 257 13.65 2.94 0.79
N ALA A 258 13.53 4.19 1.24
CA ALA A 258 13.50 4.53 2.66
C ALA A 258 12.07 4.29 3.17
N ILE A 259 11.92 3.47 4.21
CA ILE A 259 10.63 3.07 4.76
C ILE A 259 10.59 3.30 6.27
N GLY A 260 9.45 3.74 6.79
CA GLY A 260 9.29 4.00 8.21
C GLY A 260 7.88 3.80 8.72
N ALA A 261 7.79 3.40 9.98
CA ALA A 261 6.55 3.39 10.75
C ALA A 261 6.79 4.03 12.12
N ALA A 262 5.83 4.79 12.59
CA ALA A 262 5.88 5.44 13.89
C ALA A 262 4.48 5.63 14.47
N PHE A 263 4.40 5.69 15.80
CA PHE A 263 3.16 5.92 16.53
C PHE A 263 3.01 7.41 16.86
N ALA A 264 1.88 7.99 16.46
CA ALA A 264 1.36 9.25 16.97
C ALA A 264 0.28 8.89 18.01
N GLY A 265 0.67 8.85 19.28
CA GLY A 265 -0.13 8.27 20.36
C GLY A 265 -0.48 6.80 20.08
N ALA A 266 -1.77 6.50 19.91
CA ALA A 266 -2.24 5.16 19.57
C ALA A 266 -2.29 4.88 18.05
N THR A 267 -2.22 5.92 17.22
CA THR A 267 -2.34 5.79 15.76
C THR A 267 -0.98 5.43 15.17
N ARG A 268 -0.92 4.26 14.51
CA ARG A 268 0.28 3.81 13.81
C ARG A 268 0.30 4.33 12.39
N LEU A 269 1.30 5.14 12.07
CA LEU A 269 1.55 5.72 10.75
C LEU A 269 2.60 4.91 10.02
N ILE A 270 2.46 4.81 8.70
CA ILE A 270 3.47 4.24 7.81
C ILE A 270 3.71 5.22 6.66
N ASP A 271 4.95 5.28 6.19
CA ASP A 271 5.31 6.06 5.01
C ASP A 271 6.61 5.52 4.40
N ASN A 272 6.87 5.89 3.15
CA ASN A 272 8.09 5.56 2.44
C ASN A 272 8.40 6.59 1.35
N LEU A 273 9.68 6.66 0.96
CA LEU A 273 10.17 7.47 -0.15
C LEU A 273 11.20 6.68 -0.96
N THR A 274 11.14 6.84 -2.29
CA THR A 274 12.16 6.32 -3.19
C THR A 274 13.42 7.19 -3.11
N VAL A 275 14.58 6.55 -3.15
CA VAL A 275 15.90 7.17 -3.13
C VAL A 275 16.67 6.70 -4.34
N GLN A 276 17.32 7.62 -5.07
CA GLN A 276 18.31 7.27 -6.08
C GLN A 276 19.69 7.62 -5.55
N THR A 277 20.58 6.63 -5.43
CA THR A 277 21.98 6.87 -5.04
C THR A 277 22.81 7.32 -6.25
N PRO A 278 23.81 8.20 -6.05
CA PRO A 278 24.67 8.66 -7.13
C PRO A 278 25.52 7.51 -7.68
N ALA A 279 25.90 7.61 -8.96
CA ALA A 279 26.79 6.63 -9.57
C ALA A 279 28.23 6.80 -9.02
N GLU A 280 29.03 5.72 -9.01
CA GLU A 280 30.42 5.76 -8.50
C GLU A 280 31.27 6.89 -9.12
N ARG A 281 31.05 7.21 -10.39
CA ARG A 281 31.77 8.28 -11.11
C ARG A 281 31.45 9.69 -10.62
N GLU A 282 30.31 9.87 -9.97
CA GLU A 282 29.86 11.15 -9.42
C GLU A 282 30.38 11.38 -7.99
N MET A 283 30.66 10.29 -7.27
CA MET A 283 31.19 10.32 -5.90
C MET A 283 32.67 10.71 -5.85
N VAL A 284 33.46 10.40 -6.88
CA VAL A 284 34.91 10.72 -6.95
C VAL A 284 35.18 12.21 -7.29
N LYS A 285 34.15 12.96 -7.70
CA LYS A 285 34.27 14.37 -8.13
C LYS A 285 33.89 15.38 -7.03
N ARG A 286 33.48 14.94 -5.85
CA ARG A 286 33.15 15.77 -4.67
C ARG A 286 34.15 15.51 -3.56
#